data_AF-A0A395R6M1-F1
#
_entry.id   AF-A0A395R6M1-F1
#
_cell.length_a   1.000
_cell.length_b   1.000
_cell.length_c   1.000
_cell.angle_alpha   90.00
_cell.angle_beta   90.00
_cell.angle_gamma   90.00
#
_symmetry.space_group_name_H-M   'P 1'
#
loop_
_entity.id
_entity.type
_entity.pdbx_description
1 polymer ?
#
loop_
_entity_poly.entity_id
_entity_poly.type
_entity_poly.pdbx_seq_one_letter_code
_entity_poly.pdbx_strand_id
1 'polypeptide(L)'
;MSSQAVPDTQLGLTNEEIQLLRQGQAALGGGSSSSRAASRASSQGLLLLDSSSLSALGRYFDHLMASIEQRINYLSHEAQRFTQLQYDEADGIIGGADAEIARYTEILQQLDELEVDFDRIAHI
;
A
#
# COMPACT_ATOMS: atom_id res chain seq x y z
N MET A 1 -1.07 30.91 -36.49
CA MET A 1 -0.58 29.94 -35.48
C MET A 1 -1.77 29.09 -35.07
N SER A 2 -2.03 27.97 -35.76
CA SER A 2 -3.17 27.10 -35.47
C SER A 2 -2.93 26.39 -34.14
N SER A 3 -3.81 26.61 -33.17
CA SER A 3 -3.87 25.84 -31.93
C SER A 3 -4.15 24.37 -32.26
N GLN A 4 -3.10 23.56 -32.26
CA GLN A 4 -3.14 22.13 -32.58
C GLN A 4 -3.61 21.39 -31.33
N ALA A 5 -4.92 21.30 -31.19
CA ALA A 5 -5.56 20.68 -30.04
C ALA A 5 -6.02 19.27 -30.43
N VAL A 6 -5.55 18.28 -29.69
CA VAL A 6 -5.79 16.86 -29.96
C VAL A 6 -6.87 16.37 -29.00
N PRO A 7 -7.87 15.61 -29.49
CA PRO A 7 -8.94 15.09 -28.64
C PRO A 7 -8.45 14.01 -27.67
N ASP A 8 -8.91 14.08 -26.42
CA ASP A 8 -8.48 13.25 -25.27
C ASP A 8 -8.60 11.74 -25.53
N THR A 9 -9.54 11.33 -26.40
CA THR A 9 -9.79 9.93 -26.77
C THR A 9 -8.71 9.31 -27.66
N GLN A 10 -7.84 10.11 -28.26
CA GLN A 10 -6.75 9.63 -29.11
C GLN A 10 -5.46 9.32 -28.32
N LEU A 11 -5.37 9.76 -27.07
CA LEU A 11 -4.17 9.54 -26.24
C LEU A 11 -4.21 8.23 -25.44
N GLY A 12 -5.29 7.45 -25.51
CA GLY A 12 -5.39 6.15 -24.84
C GLY A 12 -5.34 6.23 -23.30
N LEU A 13 -5.65 7.40 -22.73
CA LEU A 13 -5.59 7.67 -21.30
C LEU A 13 -6.89 7.28 -20.60
N THR A 14 -6.77 6.77 -19.38
CA THR A 14 -7.93 6.48 -18.53
C THR A 14 -8.54 7.78 -17.98
N ASN A 15 -9.81 7.75 -17.59
CA ASN A 15 -10.53 8.95 -17.12
C ASN A 15 -9.88 9.61 -15.90
N GLU A 16 -9.22 8.84 -15.03
CA GLU A 16 -8.52 9.33 -13.84
C GLU A 16 -7.23 10.07 -14.22
N GLU A 17 -6.48 9.53 -15.20
CA GLU A 17 -5.27 10.16 -15.73
C GLU A 17 -5.61 11.48 -16.44
N ILE A 18 -6.74 11.53 -17.14
CA ILE A 18 -7.25 12.76 -17.76
C ILE A 18 -7.56 13.82 -16.69
N GLN A 19 -8.11 13.43 -15.54
CA GLN A 19 -8.37 14.37 -14.44
C GLN A 19 -7.09 14.87 -13.78
N LEU A 20 -6.09 14.00 -13.59
CA LEU A 20 -4.77 14.39 -13.08
C LEU A 20 -4.06 15.35 -14.04
N LEU A 21 -4.14 15.09 -15.34
CA LEU A 21 -3.60 15.98 -16.38
C LEU A 21 -4.30 17.34 -16.39
N ARG A 22 -5.62 17.37 -16.25
CA ARG A 22 -6.41 18.61 -16.15
C ARG A 22 -6.05 19.42 -14.90
N GLN A 23 -5.82 18.75 -13.77
CA GLN A 23 -5.37 19.39 -12.54
C GLN A 23 -3.96 19.96 -12.68
N GLY A 24 -3.05 19.23 -13.33
CA GLY A 24 -1.70 19.69 -13.65
C GLY A 24 -1.71 20.91 -14.60
N GLN A 25 -2.53 20.89 -15.64
CA GLN A 25 -2.69 22.03 -16.56
C GLN A 25 -3.28 23.27 -15.87
N ALA A 26 -4.22 23.08 -14.93
CA ALA A 26 -4.75 24.18 -14.11
C ALA A 26 -3.67 24.79 -13.19
N ALA A 27 -2.77 23.97 -12.65
CA ALA A 27 -1.63 24.43 -11.82
C ALA A 27 -0.53 25.13 -12.66
N LEU A 28 -0.33 24.71 -13.91
CA LEU A 28 0.68 25.26 -14.83
C LEU A 28 0.18 26.48 -15.62
N GLY A 29 -1.14 26.67 -15.77
CA GLY A 29 -1.78 27.75 -16.51
C GLY A 29 -1.86 29.11 -15.80
N GLY A 30 -1.17 29.27 -14.66
CA GLY A 30 -1.14 30.50 -13.87
C GLY A 30 -0.45 31.71 -14.52
N GLY A 31 0.14 31.55 -15.71
CA GLY A 31 0.89 32.61 -16.40
C GLY A 31 0.54 32.74 -17.88
N SER A 32 -0.32 33.70 -18.21
CA SER A 32 -0.36 34.39 -19.52
C SER A 32 -0.90 33.67 -20.79
N SER A 33 -1.78 32.67 -20.67
CA SER A 33 -2.64 32.30 -21.81
C SER A 33 -4.08 32.12 -21.36
N SER A 34 -4.86 33.20 -21.55
CA SER A 34 -6.32 33.27 -21.53
C SER A 34 -7.01 32.09 -20.81
N SER A 35 -7.33 32.27 -19.53
CA SER A 35 -8.16 31.34 -18.75
C SER A 35 -9.46 30.98 -19.48
N ARG A 36 -9.91 31.80 -20.44
CA ARG A 36 -11.08 31.56 -21.30
C ARG A 36 -10.81 30.58 -22.45
N ALA A 37 -9.60 30.58 -23.02
CA ALA A 37 -9.20 29.62 -24.06
C ALA A 37 -8.89 28.24 -23.46
N ALA A 38 -8.21 28.19 -22.31
CA ALA A 38 -7.96 26.96 -21.56
C ALA A 38 -9.26 26.32 -21.05
N SER A 39 -10.19 27.13 -20.51
CA SER A 39 -11.51 26.63 -20.08
C SER A 39 -12.35 26.10 -21.23
N ARG A 40 -12.25 26.70 -22.43
CA ARG A 40 -12.93 26.23 -23.64
C ARG A 40 -12.33 24.96 -24.23
N ALA A 41 -11.00 24.84 -24.24
CA ALA A 41 -10.32 23.61 -24.67
C ALA A 41 -10.65 22.45 -23.71
N SER A 42 -10.60 22.72 -22.39
CA SER A 42 -11.02 21.81 -21.33
C SER A 42 -12.49 21.38 -21.47
N SER A 43 -13.41 22.32 -21.70
CA SER A 43 -14.83 22.00 -21.84
C SER A 43 -15.17 21.24 -23.13
N GLN A 44 -14.31 21.31 -24.16
CA GLN A 44 -14.52 20.65 -25.45
C GLN A 44 -13.76 19.32 -25.61
N GLY A 45 -13.06 18.84 -24.58
CA GLY A 45 -12.26 17.61 -24.66
C GLY A 45 -11.06 17.73 -25.60
N LEU A 46 -10.48 18.94 -25.67
CA LEU A 46 -9.35 19.27 -26.52
C LEU A 46 -8.14 19.59 -25.62
N LEU A 47 -7.11 18.74 -25.65
CA LEU A 47 -5.85 19.00 -24.96
C LEU A 47 -4.99 19.95 -25.81
N LEU A 48 -4.64 21.10 -25.23
CA LEU A 48 -3.72 22.04 -25.84
C LEU A 48 -2.29 21.49 -25.69
N LEU A 49 -1.80 20.80 -26.73
CA LEU A 49 -0.46 20.25 -26.80
C LEU A 49 0.52 21.34 -27.25
N ASP A 50 0.84 22.27 -26.36
CA ASP A 50 2.01 23.12 -26.54
C ASP A 50 3.26 22.37 -26.03
N SER A 51 4.42 22.65 -26.62
CA SER A 51 5.72 22.11 -26.21
C SER A 51 6.00 22.26 -24.71
N SER A 52 5.46 23.32 -24.10
CA SER A 52 5.50 23.58 -22.66
C SER A 52 4.71 22.57 -21.84
N SER A 53 3.50 22.18 -22.27
CA SER A 53 2.64 21.23 -21.54
C SER A 53 3.18 19.79 -21.62
N LEU A 54 3.79 19.41 -22.74
CA LEU A 54 4.52 18.13 -22.86
C LEU A 54 5.76 18.09 -21.96
N SER A 55 6.52 19.19 -21.87
CA SER A 55 7.70 19.26 -20.98
C SER A 55 7.31 19.18 -19.50
N ALA A 56 6.18 19.76 -19.11
CA ALA A 56 5.69 19.72 -17.74
C ALA A 56 5.12 18.34 -17.38
N LEU A 57 4.48 17.67 -18.34
CA LEU A 57 4.05 16.28 -18.17
C LEU A 57 5.24 15.34 -17.98
N GLY A 58 6.33 15.52 -18.73
CA GLY A 58 7.57 14.76 -18.53
C GLY A 58 8.10 14.88 -17.10
N ARG A 59 8.21 16.12 -16.58
CA ARG A 59 8.64 16.37 -15.20
C ARG A 59 7.71 15.77 -14.15
N TYR A 60 6.40 15.79 -14.41
CA TYR A 60 5.43 15.16 -13.53
C TYR A 60 5.60 13.64 -13.49
N PHE A 61 5.81 12.99 -14.64
CA PHE A 61 6.10 11.56 -14.70
C PHE A 61 7.39 11.21 -13.98
N ASP A 62 8.45 12.02 -14.14
CA ASP A 62 9.71 11.81 -13.42
C ASP A 62 9.51 11.87 -11.89
N HIS A 63 8.72 12.84 -11.42
CA HIS A 63 8.41 12.98 -9.99
C HIS A 63 7.51 11.84 -9.47
N LEU A 64 6.53 11.41 -10.28
CA LEU A 64 5.66 10.27 -9.96
C LEU A 64 6.48 8.98 -9.84
N MET A 65 7.38 8.72 -10.79
CA MET A 65 8.27 7.56 -10.76
C MET A 65 9.16 7.58 -9.52
N ALA A 66 9.80 8.72 -9.22
CA ALA A 66 10.60 8.85 -8.01
C ALA A 66 9.78 8.61 -6.72
N SER A 67 8.53 9.09 -6.66
CA SER A 67 7.62 8.87 -5.54
C SER A 67 7.19 7.40 -5.42
N ILE A 68 6.94 6.72 -6.54
CA ILE A 68 6.61 5.29 -6.57
C ILE A 68 7.81 4.47 -6.08
N GLU A 69 9.02 4.77 -6.53
CA GLU A 69 10.25 4.12 -6.05
C GLU A 69 10.41 4.27 -4.53
N GLN A 70 10.20 5.47 -4.00
CA GLN A 70 10.25 5.70 -2.54
C GLN A 70 9.20 4.88 -1.78
N ARG A 71 7.97 4.80 -2.31
CA ARG A 71 6.88 4.01 -1.70
C ARG A 71 7.18 2.51 -1.73
N ILE A 72 7.73 1.99 -2.83
CA ILE A 72 8.14 0.58 -2.94
C ILE A 72 9.22 0.25 -1.91
N ASN A 73 10.23 1.10 -1.77
CA ASN A 73 11.30 0.92 -0.78
C ASN A 73 10.75 0.94 0.66
N TYR A 74 9.86 1.88 0.96
CA TYR A 74 9.21 1.97 2.27
C TYR A 74 8.38 0.71 2.58
N LEU A 75 7.54 0.27 1.64
CA LEU A 75 6.70 -0.91 1.81
C LEU A 75 7.53 -2.19 1.98
N SER A 76 8.63 -2.34 1.24
CA SER A 76 9.54 -3.48 1.38
C SER A 76 10.16 -3.54 2.78
N HIS A 77 10.62 -2.39 3.29
CA HIS A 77 11.17 -2.30 4.64
C HIS A 77 10.11 -2.60 5.73
N GLU A 78 8.89 -2.10 5.54
CA GLU A 78 7.78 -2.36 6.46
C GLU A 78 7.36 -3.83 6.46
N ALA A 79 7.28 -4.47 5.29
CA ALA A 79 7.00 -5.89 5.16
C ALA A 79 8.06 -6.74 5.88
N GLN A 80 9.35 -6.41 5.72
CA GLN A 80 10.43 -7.11 6.42
C GLN A 80 10.30 -7.00 7.95
N ARG A 81 9.97 -5.82 8.47
CA ARG A 81 9.74 -5.63 9.92
C ARG A 81 8.53 -6.40 10.41
N PHE A 82 7.43 -6.39 9.65
CA PHE A 82 6.23 -7.15 9.99
C PHE A 82 6.51 -8.65 10.06
N THR A 83 7.23 -9.19 9.09
CA THR A 83 7.64 -10.61 9.10
C THR A 83 8.49 -10.94 10.32
N GLN A 84 9.43 -10.08 10.73
CA GLN A 84 10.22 -10.29 11.95
C GLN A 84 9.35 -10.31 13.21
N LEU A 85 8.45 -9.34 13.37
CA LEU A 85 7.53 -9.31 14.52
C LEU A 85 6.62 -10.55 14.57
N GLN A 86 6.13 -11.01 13.42
CA GLN A 86 5.34 -12.23 13.34
C GLN A 86 6.13 -13.48 13.76
N TYR A 87 7.42 -13.57 13.40
CA TYR A 87 8.27 -14.65 13.88
C TYR A 87 8.48 -14.59 15.40
N ASP A 88 8.73 -13.41 15.96
CA ASP A 88 8.93 -13.23 17.40
C ASP A 88 7.66 -13.54 18.20
N GLU A 89 6.48 -13.14 17.70
CA GLU A 89 5.19 -13.45 18.31
C GLU A 89 4.91 -14.96 18.28
N ALA A 90 5.17 -15.61 17.15
CA ALA A 90 5.01 -17.07 17.03
C ALA A 90 5.95 -17.82 17.99
N ASP A 91 7.19 -17.37 18.16
CA ASP A 91 8.16 -17.97 19.08
C ASP A 91 7.68 -17.86 20.54
N GLY A 92 7.14 -16.70 20.93
CA GLY A 92 6.53 -16.51 22.25
C GLY A 92 5.34 -17.41 22.50
N ILE A 93 4.46 -17.61 21.51
CA ILE A 93 3.29 -18.48 21.62
C ILE A 93 3.72 -19.96 21.75
N ILE A 94 4.69 -20.40 20.95
CA ILE A 94 5.22 -21.77 21.01
C ILE A 94 5.86 -22.03 22.38
N GLY A 95 6.70 -21.12 22.86
CA GLY A 95 7.32 -21.25 24.18
C GLY A 95 6.29 -21.29 25.32
N GLY A 96 5.22 -20.50 25.22
CA GLY A 96 4.09 -20.55 26.17
C GLY A 96 3.33 -21.88 26.11
N ALA A 97 3.09 -22.40 24.90
CA ALA A 97 2.43 -23.69 24.70
C ALA A 97 3.27 -24.84 25.29
N ASP A 98 4.58 -24.86 25.07
CA ASP A 98 5.49 -25.87 25.63
C ASP A 98 5.47 -25.86 27.17
N ALA A 99 5.45 -24.68 27.79
CA ALA A 99 5.34 -24.55 29.24
C ALA A 99 4.01 -25.10 29.77
N GLU A 100 2.90 -24.85 29.09
CA GLU A 100 1.60 -25.38 29.49
C GLU A 100 1.50 -26.90 29.27
N ILE A 101 2.10 -27.44 28.20
CA ILE A 101 2.18 -28.89 27.97
C ILE A 101 2.97 -29.56 29.09
N ALA A 102 4.11 -29.00 29.50
CA ALA A 102 4.91 -29.54 30.60
C ALA A 102 4.09 -29.56 31.90
N ARG A 103 3.38 -28.47 32.19
CA ARG A 103 2.49 -28.38 33.35
C ARG A 103 1.37 -29.42 33.32
N TYR A 104 0.69 -29.59 32.19
CA TYR A 104 -0.36 -30.61 32.06
C TYR A 104 0.20 -32.02 32.21
N THR A 105 1.39 -32.27 31.68
CA THR A 105 2.07 -33.58 31.82
C THR A 105 2.37 -33.89 33.28
N GLU A 106 2.84 -32.89 34.05
CA GLU A 106 3.06 -33.04 35.49
C GLU A 106 1.75 -33.30 36.25
N ILE A 107 0.68 -32.57 35.92
CA ILE A 107 -0.65 -32.78 36.54
C ILE A 107 -1.14 -34.20 36.26
N LEU A 108 -1.01 -34.70 35.03
CA LEU A 108 -1.41 -36.07 34.68
C LEU A 108 -0.62 -37.09 35.50
N GLN A 109 0.69 -36.90 35.67
CA GLN A 109 1.51 -37.78 36.50
C GLN A 109 1.08 -37.75 37.97
N GLN A 110 0.75 -36.57 38.51
CA GLN A 110 0.22 -36.44 39.88
C GLN A 110 -1.14 -37.13 40.04
N LEU A 111 -1.99 -37.10 39.01
CA LEU A 111 -3.28 -37.80 39.02
C LEU A 111 -3.10 -39.32 39.01
N ASP A 112 -2.17 -39.83 38.19
CA ASP A 112 -1.85 -41.27 38.16
C ASP A 112 -1.30 -41.74 39.52
N GLU A 113 -0.45 -40.94 40.17
CA GLU A 113 0.06 -41.23 41.51
C GLU A 113 -1.06 -41.24 42.56
N LEU A 114 -1.98 -40.28 42.50
CA LEU A 114 -3.16 -40.24 43.37
C LEU A 114 -4.07 -41.45 43.17
N GLU A 115 -4.26 -41.93 41.94
CA GLU A 115 -5.06 -43.12 41.65
C GLU A 115 -4.48 -44.36 42.35
N VAL A 116 -3.15 -44.56 42.27
CA VAL A 116 -2.46 -45.66 42.96
C VAL A 116 -2.60 -45.55 44.48
N ASP A 117 -2.48 -44.34 45.03
CA ASP A 117 -2.66 -44.10 46.47
C ASP A 117 -4.09 -44.39 46.94
N PHE A 118 -5.11 -44.02 46.16
CA PHE A 118 -6.50 -44.35 46.48
C PHE A 118 -6.77 -45.85 46.40
N ASP A 119 -6.24 -46.55 45.40
CA ASP A 119 -6.35 -48.00 45.29
C ASP A 119 -5.70 -48.71 46.48
N ARG A 120 -4.57 -48.20 46.96
CA ARG A 120 -3.89 -48.69 48.16
C ARG A 120 -4.74 -48.51 49.41
N ILE A 121 -5.36 -47.34 49.59
CA ILE A 121 -6.26 -47.05 50.72
C ILE A 121 -7.51 -47.94 50.67
N ALA A 122 -8.07 -48.18 49.48
CA ALA A 122 -9.26 -49.02 49.30
C ALA A 122 -9.03 -50.51 49.59
N HIS A 123 -7.77 -50.98 49.48
CA HIS A 123 -7.39 -52.37 49.75
C HIS A 123 -6.87 -52.61 51.19
N ILE A 124 -7.00 -51.62 52.08
CA ILE A 124 -6.74 -51.72 53.54
C ILE A 124 -8.07 -51.74 54.28
#